data_AF-A0A9P6ELL3-F1
#
_entry.id   AF-A0A9P6ELL3-F1
#
_cell.length_a   1.000
_cell.length_b   1.000
_cell.length_c   1.000
_cell.angle_alpha   90.00
_cell.angle_beta   90.00
_cell.angle_gamma   90.00
#
_symmetry.space_group_name_H-M   'P 1'
#
loop_
_entity.id
_entity.type
_entity.pdbx_description
1 polymer ?
#
loop_
_entity_poly.entity_id
_entity_poly.type
_entity_poly.pdbx_seq_one_letter_code
_entity_poly.pdbx_strand_id
1 'polypeptide(L)'
;LPAPQLESLRLRANQIIDSIITLQRTIEAGGHPSAMPAWPDILSKYSMLLSQTHNFSTALLQPFPVTATSATSARKIPINVYETISLHPKTAMTDAQLDGEVAPLLRNQQTMDVLRMENETVRRLAEHMATRGSLGVLGTVQPPPQPGGFGGGNRKPEYEDVLKECSEIRDEHDRRVDRAV
;
A
#
# COMPACT_ATOMS: atom_id res chain seq x y z
N LEU A 1 -12.18 12.80 -17.05
CA LEU A 1 -11.96 12.44 -15.63
C LEU A 1 -13.17 11.65 -15.13
N PRO A 2 -12.99 10.54 -14.38
CA PRO A 2 -14.08 9.77 -13.79
C PRO A 2 -14.70 10.52 -12.60
N ALA A 3 -15.37 11.64 -12.87
CA ALA A 3 -16.00 12.51 -11.86
C ALA A 3 -16.94 11.78 -10.88
N PRO A 4 -17.86 10.89 -11.31
CA PRO A 4 -18.77 10.22 -10.37
C PRO A 4 -18.05 9.26 -9.41
N GLN A 5 -16.91 8.69 -9.83
CA GLN A 5 -16.13 7.80 -8.97
C GLN A 5 -15.29 8.58 -7.97
N LEU A 6 -14.69 9.70 -8.38
CA LEU A 6 -14.00 10.60 -7.47
C LEU A 6 -14.95 11.18 -6.42
N GLU A 7 -16.20 11.48 -6.81
CA GLU A 7 -17.23 11.93 -5.88
C GLU A 7 -17.66 10.82 -4.90
N SER A 8 -17.87 9.60 -5.39
CA SER A 8 -18.13 8.43 -4.54
C SER A 8 -16.97 8.14 -3.59
N LEU A 9 -15.73 8.24 -4.06
CA LEU A 9 -14.53 8.04 -3.27
C LEU A 9 -14.37 9.12 -2.20
N ARG A 10 -14.64 10.39 -2.56
CA ARG A 10 -14.69 11.51 -1.63
C ARG A 10 -15.75 11.28 -0.54
N LEU A 11 -16.94 10.83 -0.90
CA LEU A 11 -18.00 10.53 0.07
C LEU A 11 -17.56 9.43 1.04
N ARG A 12 -16.96 8.35 0.54
CA ARG A 12 -16.45 7.26 1.37
C ARG A 12 -15.29 7.71 2.27
N ALA A 13 -14.38 8.55 1.77
CA ALA A 13 -13.31 9.13 2.57
C ALA A 13 -13.87 9.99 3.72
N ASN A 14 -14.88 10.83 3.44
CA ASN A 14 -15.55 11.61 4.48
C ASN A 14 -16.23 10.72 5.53
N GLN A 15 -16.89 9.63 5.11
CA GLN A 15 -17.50 8.68 6.05
C GLN A 15 -16.47 8.01 6.98
N ILE A 16 -15.28 7.70 6.46
CA ILE A 16 -14.17 7.18 7.26
C ILE A 16 -13.70 8.22 8.27
N ILE A 17 -13.51 9.48 7.83
CA ILE A 17 -13.12 10.59 8.72
C ILE A 17 -14.14 10.76 9.86
N ASP A 18 -15.43 10.80 9.55
CA ASP A 18 -16.49 10.94 10.55
C ASP A 18 -16.50 9.76 11.54
N SER A 19 -16.24 8.55 11.04
CA SER A 19 -16.17 7.34 11.87
C SER A 19 -14.95 7.36 12.80
N ILE A 20 -13.80 7.86 12.34
CA ILE A 20 -12.59 8.08 13.15
C ILE A 20 -12.86 9.11 14.24
N ILE A 21 -13.42 10.26 13.89
CA ILE A 21 -13.77 11.32 14.86
C ILE A 21 -14.74 10.79 15.90
N THR A 22 -15.72 9.98 15.49
CA THR A 22 -16.69 9.35 16.39
C THR A 22 -16.00 8.38 17.37
N LEU A 23 -15.06 7.57 16.88
CA LEU A 23 -14.27 6.68 17.72
C LEU A 23 -13.40 7.46 18.71
N GLN A 24 -12.71 8.51 18.24
CA GLN A 24 -11.90 9.39 19.07
C GLN A 24 -12.73 10.00 20.20
N ARG A 25 -13.89 10.59 19.89
CA ARG A 25 -14.81 11.15 20.90
C ARG A 25 -15.31 10.11 21.90
N THR A 26 -15.52 8.88 21.44
CA THR A 26 -15.92 7.77 22.32
C THR A 26 -14.80 7.44 23.29
N ILE A 27 -13.55 7.34 22.81
CA ILE A 27 -12.36 7.06 23.62
C ILE A 27 -12.10 8.19 24.62
N GLU A 28 -12.26 9.45 24.19
CA GLU A 28 -12.10 10.61 25.06
C GLU A 28 -13.22 10.74 26.10
N ALA A 29 -14.27 9.91 26.04
CA ALA A 29 -15.37 9.85 27.02
C ALA A 29 -15.93 11.24 27.42
N GLY A 30 -15.97 12.18 26.47
CA GLY A 30 -16.39 13.56 26.73
C GLY A 30 -15.55 14.29 27.79
N GLY A 31 -14.28 13.92 28.00
CA GLY A 31 -13.36 14.57 28.95
C GLY A 31 -13.36 14.00 30.37
N HIS A 32 -13.96 12.83 30.62
CA HIS A 32 -13.95 12.19 31.95
C HIS A 32 -12.83 11.13 32.05
N PRO A 33 -11.72 11.42 32.76
CA PRO A 33 -10.56 10.52 32.82
C PRO A 33 -10.79 9.21 33.59
N SER A 34 -11.95 9.01 34.20
CA SER A 34 -12.26 7.87 35.08
C SER A 34 -13.21 6.82 34.50
N ALA A 35 -13.76 7.03 33.30
CA ALA A 35 -14.68 6.09 32.67
C ALA A 35 -14.26 5.80 31.24
N MET A 36 -13.36 4.82 31.07
CA MET A 36 -13.10 4.24 29.75
C MET A 36 -14.42 3.62 29.23
N PRO A 37 -14.81 3.89 27.98
CA PRO A 37 -15.99 3.25 27.39
C PRO A 37 -15.85 1.73 27.41
N ALA A 38 -16.98 1.03 27.47
CA ALA A 38 -16.97 -0.43 27.51
C ALA A 38 -16.27 -0.98 26.26
N TRP A 39 -15.35 -1.93 26.47
CA TRP A 39 -14.58 -2.55 25.38
C TRP A 39 -15.45 -3.03 24.19
N PRO A 40 -16.64 -3.61 24.39
CA PRO A 40 -17.51 -4.01 23.26
C PRO A 40 -17.91 -2.84 22.35
N ASP A 41 -18.10 -1.63 22.90
CA ASP A 41 -18.48 -0.45 22.12
C ASP A 41 -17.31 0.05 21.26
N ILE A 42 -16.10 0.04 21.82
CA ILE A 42 -14.86 0.35 21.09
C ILE A 42 -14.68 -0.66 19.95
N LEU A 43 -14.82 -1.95 20.27
CA LEU A 43 -14.65 -3.03 19.30
C LEU A 43 -15.65 -2.91 18.15
N SER A 44 -16.92 -2.66 18.44
CA SER A 44 -17.94 -2.47 17.40
C SER A 44 -17.62 -1.30 16.46
N LYS A 45 -17.17 -0.16 17.00
CA LYS A 45 -16.77 1.01 16.19
C LYS A 45 -15.52 0.71 15.37
N TYR A 46 -14.57 -0.02 15.93
CA TYR A 46 -13.37 -0.45 15.21
C TYR A 46 -13.69 -1.42 14.07
N SER A 47 -14.56 -2.42 14.30
CA SER A 47 -15.02 -3.34 13.25
C SER A 47 -15.74 -2.61 12.12
N MET A 48 -16.54 -1.59 12.46
CA MET A 48 -17.17 -0.74 11.45
C MET A 48 -16.11 0.02 10.63
N LEU A 49 -15.12 0.63 11.28
CA LEU A 49 -14.03 1.34 10.61
C LEU A 49 -13.19 0.41 9.71
N LEU A 50 -12.93 -0.82 10.17
CA LEU A 50 -12.25 -1.84 9.39
C LEU A 50 -13.03 -2.18 8.13
N SER A 51 -14.35 -2.38 8.24
CA SER A 51 -15.21 -2.67 7.09
C SER A 51 -15.25 -1.51 6.08
N GLN A 52 -15.28 -0.26 6.57
CA GLN A 52 -15.25 0.93 5.72
C GLN A 52 -13.92 1.08 5.00
N THR A 53 -12.80 0.88 5.70
CA THR A 53 -11.45 0.91 5.11
C THR A 53 -11.28 -0.18 4.06
N HIS A 54 -11.76 -1.40 4.33
CA HIS A 54 -11.74 -2.49 3.36
C HIS A 54 -12.55 -2.16 2.09
N ASN A 55 -13.76 -1.62 2.26
CA ASN A 55 -14.61 -1.20 1.14
C ASN A 55 -13.97 -0.05 0.33
N PHE A 56 -13.29 0.87 1.00
CA PHE A 56 -12.56 1.96 0.36
C PHE A 56 -11.34 1.44 -0.42
N SER A 57 -10.56 0.52 0.15
CA SER A 57 -9.44 -0.14 -0.52
C SER A 57 -9.91 -0.91 -1.76
N THR A 58 -11.01 -1.66 -1.64
CA THR A 58 -11.62 -2.35 -2.78
C THR A 58 -12.02 -1.35 -3.87
N ALA A 59 -12.67 -0.25 -3.52
CA ALA A 59 -13.07 0.80 -4.47
C ALA A 59 -11.88 1.47 -5.18
N LEU A 60 -10.71 1.55 -4.54
CA LEU A 60 -9.46 2.03 -5.15
C LEU A 60 -8.87 1.04 -6.14
N LEU A 61 -9.04 -0.27 -5.90
CA LEU A 61 -8.50 -1.34 -6.73
C LEU A 61 -9.41 -1.73 -7.90
N GLN A 62 -10.70 -1.34 -7.90
CA GLN A 62 -11.63 -1.75 -8.95
C GLN A 62 -11.25 -1.15 -10.30
N PRO A 63 -10.87 -1.98 -11.29
CA PRO A 63 -10.55 -1.50 -12.62
C PRO A 63 -11.81 -1.01 -13.33
N PHE A 64 -11.69 0.12 -14.01
CA PHE A 64 -12.78 0.69 -14.78
C PHE A 64 -13.12 -0.23 -15.96
N PRO A 65 -14.40 -0.59 -16.20
CA PRO A 65 -14.82 -1.10 -17.49
C PRO A 65 -14.76 0.06 -18.47
N VAL A 66 -13.57 0.34 -19.01
CA VAL A 66 -13.46 1.19 -20.19
C VAL A 66 -14.22 0.43 -21.26
N THR A 67 -15.31 0.99 -21.75
CA THR A 67 -15.94 0.59 -23.01
C THR A 67 -14.92 0.78 -24.12
N ALA A 68 -14.01 -0.17 -24.24
CA ALA A 68 -13.04 -0.26 -25.31
C ALA A 68 -13.78 -0.88 -26.49
N THR A 69 -14.43 -0.04 -27.29
CA THR A 69 -14.58 -0.29 -28.72
C THR A 69 -13.19 -0.34 -29.34
N SER A 70 -12.51 -1.47 -29.21
CA SER A 70 -11.42 -1.91 -30.10
C SER A 70 -11.07 -3.35 -29.75
N ALA A 71 -11.56 -4.25 -30.59
CA ALA A 71 -11.11 -5.62 -30.69
C ALA A 71 -9.60 -5.64 -31.00
N THR A 72 -8.82 -6.27 -30.13
CA THR A 72 -7.68 -7.13 -30.51
C THR A 72 -7.13 -7.79 -29.24
N SER A 73 -6.98 -9.10 -29.33
CA SER A 73 -6.58 -10.01 -28.26
C SER A 73 -5.14 -9.72 -27.80
N ALA A 74 -5.01 -9.05 -26.67
CA ALA A 74 -3.80 -9.05 -25.85
C ALA A 74 -4.25 -8.88 -24.40
N ARG A 75 -3.71 -9.72 -23.50
CA ARG A 75 -4.05 -9.80 -22.07
C ARG A 75 -3.75 -8.44 -21.41
N LYS A 76 -4.68 -7.49 -21.47
CA LYS A 76 -4.54 -6.18 -20.83
C LYS A 76 -4.62 -6.40 -19.32
N ILE A 77 -3.48 -6.20 -18.65
CA ILE A 77 -3.43 -6.03 -17.20
C ILE A 77 -4.46 -4.93 -16.86
N PRO A 78 -5.37 -5.13 -15.90
CA PRO A 78 -6.30 -4.09 -15.48
C PRO A 78 -5.49 -2.91 -14.91
N ILE A 79 -5.30 -1.85 -15.70
CA ILE A 79 -4.60 -0.65 -15.26
C ILE A 79 -5.56 0.13 -14.37
N ASN A 80 -5.10 0.47 -13.17
CA ASN A 80 -5.86 1.31 -12.26
C ASN A 80 -5.94 2.73 -12.85
N VAL A 81 -7.15 3.22 -13.12
CA VAL A 81 -7.35 4.54 -13.73
C VAL A 81 -6.79 5.65 -12.84
N TYR A 82 -6.78 5.47 -11.52
CA TYR A 82 -6.23 6.44 -10.58
C TYR A 82 -4.72 6.64 -10.73
N GLU A 83 -3.97 5.64 -11.23
CA GLU A 83 -2.53 5.76 -11.48
C GLU A 83 -2.22 6.68 -12.67
N THR A 84 -3.17 6.85 -13.58
CA THR A 84 -3.00 7.67 -14.80
C THR A 84 -3.45 9.11 -14.64
N ILE A 85 -4.05 9.47 -13.50
CA ILE A 85 -4.57 10.82 -13.24
C ILE A 85 -3.46 11.67 -12.63
N SER A 86 -3.09 12.75 -13.32
CA SER A 86 -2.24 13.80 -12.78
C SER A 86 -3.08 14.93 -12.17
N LEU A 87 -2.72 15.34 -10.95
CA LEU A 87 -3.34 16.46 -10.27
C LEU A 87 -2.54 17.73 -10.53
N HIS A 88 -3.21 18.78 -11.00
CA HIS A 88 -2.64 20.11 -11.13
C HIS A 88 -3.61 21.16 -10.57
N PRO A 89 -3.12 22.27 -9.99
CA PRO A 89 -3.98 23.34 -9.54
C PRO A 89 -4.73 23.97 -10.71
N LYS A 90 -6.04 24.19 -10.54
CA LYS A 90 -6.90 24.78 -11.57
C LYS A 90 -6.76 26.31 -11.68
N THR A 91 -6.29 26.96 -10.62
CA THR A 91 -6.14 28.42 -10.53
C THR A 91 -4.67 28.79 -10.64
N ALA A 92 -4.35 29.81 -11.44
CA ALA A 92 -3.00 30.37 -11.48
C ALA A 92 -2.62 30.90 -10.09
N MET A 93 -1.54 30.35 -9.54
CA MET A 93 -0.99 30.73 -8.23
C MET A 93 0.50 31.02 -8.40
N THR A 94 1.05 31.83 -7.51
CA THR A 94 2.49 32.11 -7.51
C THR A 94 3.29 30.90 -7.00
N ASP A 95 4.54 30.75 -7.41
CA ASP A 95 5.40 29.63 -6.99
C ASP A 95 5.50 29.54 -5.45
N ALA A 96 5.55 30.67 -4.75
CA ALA A 96 5.57 30.72 -3.29
C ALA A 96 4.27 30.19 -2.64
N GLN A 97 3.12 30.43 -3.26
CA GLN A 97 1.82 29.91 -2.78
C GLN A 97 1.66 28.42 -3.11
N LEU A 98 2.15 28.00 -4.28
CA LEU A 98 2.19 26.61 -4.68
C LEU A 98 3.00 25.79 -3.67
N ASP A 99 4.20 26.26 -3.34
CA ASP A 99 5.11 25.58 -2.39
C ASP A 99 4.61 25.61 -0.94
N GLY A 100 3.95 26.69 -0.53
CA GLY A 100 3.46 26.84 0.85
C GLY A 100 2.15 26.10 1.14
N GLU A 101 1.18 26.14 0.23
CA GLU A 101 -0.19 25.69 0.51
C GLU A 101 -0.53 24.36 -0.16
N VAL A 102 -0.07 24.15 -1.40
CA VAL A 102 -0.52 23.01 -2.21
C VAL A 102 0.51 21.90 -2.22
N ALA A 103 1.81 22.22 -2.28
CA ALA A 103 2.87 21.23 -2.29
C ALA A 103 2.83 20.29 -1.08
N PRO A 104 2.52 20.73 0.16
CA PRO A 104 2.37 19.81 1.29
C PRO A 104 1.20 18.83 1.13
N LEU A 105 0.10 19.25 0.49
CA LEU A 105 -1.09 18.43 0.27
C LEU A 105 -0.94 17.44 -0.88
N LEU A 106 -0.20 17.83 -1.93
CA LEU A 106 0.16 16.95 -3.05
C LEU A 106 1.34 16.03 -2.73
N ARG A 107 2.02 16.25 -1.60
CA ARG A 107 3.14 15.42 -1.19
C ARG A 107 2.62 14.06 -0.75
N ASN A 108 3.04 13.03 -1.48
CA ASN A 108 2.84 11.63 -1.10
C ASN A 108 3.83 11.20 0.02
N GLN A 109 4.05 12.04 1.04
CA GLN A 109 4.96 11.70 2.12
C GLN A 109 4.30 10.66 3.01
N GLN A 110 4.83 9.44 3.00
CA GLN A 110 4.46 8.42 3.96
C GLN A 110 4.76 8.92 5.38
N THR A 111 3.88 8.57 6.33
CA THR A 111 4.14 8.78 7.76
C THR A 111 5.42 8.06 8.16
N MET A 112 6.21 8.67 9.05
CA MET A 112 7.52 8.12 9.43
C MET A 112 7.45 6.72 10.04
N ASP A 113 6.35 6.40 10.72
CA ASP A 113 6.11 5.08 11.28
C ASP A 113 5.85 4.02 10.19
N VAL A 114 5.16 4.39 9.11
CA VAL A 114 4.96 3.52 7.94
C VAL A 114 6.30 3.24 7.27
N LEU A 115 7.11 4.28 7.05
CA LEU A 115 8.44 4.11 6.45
C LEU A 115 9.34 3.22 7.33
N ARG A 116 9.29 3.37 8.65
CA ARG A 116 10.04 2.52 9.58
C ARG A 116 9.60 1.05 9.47
N MET A 117 8.29 0.81 9.44
CA MET A 117 7.72 -0.52 9.34
C MET A 117 8.02 -1.19 7.99
N GLU A 118 7.97 -0.44 6.89
CA GLU A 118 8.36 -0.92 5.56
C GLU A 118 9.83 -1.35 5.54
N ASN A 119 10.73 -0.50 6.05
CA ASN A 119 12.15 -0.83 6.12
C ASN A 119 12.43 -2.08 6.98
N GLU A 120 11.76 -2.20 8.13
CA GLU A 120 11.91 -3.37 8.99
C GLU A 120 11.40 -4.65 8.30
N THR A 121 10.27 -4.56 7.60
CA THR A 121 9.68 -5.69 6.87
C THR A 121 10.58 -6.11 5.70
N VAL A 122 11.06 -5.16 4.91
CA VAL A 122 12.00 -5.42 3.79
C VAL A 122 13.30 -6.02 4.31
N ARG A 123 13.83 -5.52 5.43
CA ARG A 123 15.04 -6.08 6.06
C ARG A 123 14.83 -7.53 6.48
N ARG A 124 13.75 -7.83 7.19
CA ARG A 124 13.43 -9.19 7.63
C ARG A 124 13.22 -10.13 6.44
N LEU A 125 12.54 -9.65 5.38
CA LEU A 125 12.37 -10.43 4.15
C LEU A 125 13.73 -10.73 3.50
N ALA A 126 14.58 -9.72 3.33
CA ALA A 126 15.92 -9.88 2.77
C ALA A 126 16.82 -10.81 3.59
N GLU A 127 16.62 -10.89 4.91
CA GLU A 127 17.33 -11.85 5.78
C GLU A 127 16.98 -13.32 5.47
N HIS A 128 15.79 -13.58 4.93
CA HIS A 128 15.33 -14.92 4.57
C HIS A 128 15.46 -15.26 3.09
N MET A 129 15.69 -14.27 2.22
CA MET A 129 15.93 -14.47 0.79
C MET A 129 17.32 -15.03 0.52
N ALA A 130 17.43 -15.95 -0.43
CA ALA A 130 18.69 -16.50 -0.93
C ALA A 130 19.54 -15.43 -1.63
N THR A 131 18.89 -14.51 -2.36
CA THR A 131 19.56 -13.35 -3.00
C THR A 131 19.93 -12.23 -2.03
N ARG A 132 19.48 -12.29 -0.76
CA ARG A 132 19.55 -11.19 0.22
C ARG A 132 18.86 -9.89 -0.24
N GLY A 133 17.95 -9.99 -1.21
CA GLY A 133 17.25 -8.84 -1.77
C GLY A 133 18.19 -7.82 -2.42
N SER A 134 17.81 -6.53 -2.36
CA SER A 134 18.63 -5.43 -2.91
C SER A 134 20.02 -5.30 -2.26
N LEU A 135 20.19 -5.75 -1.02
CA LEU A 135 21.48 -5.73 -0.30
C LEU A 135 22.52 -6.67 -0.92
N GLY A 136 22.07 -7.82 -1.46
CA GLY A 136 22.93 -8.76 -2.19
C GLY A 136 23.32 -8.26 -3.57
N VAL A 137 22.40 -7.57 -4.27
CA VAL A 137 22.65 -6.91 -5.57
C VAL A 137 23.69 -5.79 -5.42
N LEU A 138 23.56 -4.97 -4.37
CA LEU A 138 24.51 -3.90 -4.03
C LEU A 138 25.87 -4.42 -3.53
N GLY A 139 26.03 -5.73 -3.33
CA GLY A 139 27.27 -6.36 -2.90
C GLY A 139 27.67 -6.02 -1.45
N THR A 140 26.75 -5.48 -0.66
CA THR A 140 26.96 -5.10 0.74
C THR A 140 26.99 -6.31 1.68
N VAL A 141 26.31 -7.39 1.28
CA VAL A 141 26.26 -8.66 1.99
C VAL A 141 26.53 -9.77 0.98
N GLN A 142 27.60 -10.52 1.18
CA GLN A 142 27.90 -11.67 0.32
C GLN A 142 26.81 -12.75 0.54
N PRO A 143 26.15 -13.25 -0.52
CA PRO A 143 25.19 -14.33 -0.38
C PRO A 143 25.90 -15.58 0.16
N PRO A 144 25.23 -16.40 1.00
CA PRO A 144 25.82 -17.61 1.55
C PRO A 144 26.24 -18.55 0.41
N PRO A 145 27.36 -19.29 0.57
CA PRO A 145 27.80 -20.25 -0.44
C PRO A 145 26.73 -21.33 -0.61
N GLN A 146 26.22 -21.49 -1.84
CA GLN A 146 25.30 -22.58 -2.15
C GLN A 146 26.00 -23.93 -1.95
N PRO A 147 25.38 -24.89 -1.24
CA PRO A 147 25.97 -26.21 -1.05
C PRO A 147 25.90 -27.00 -2.37
N GLY A 148 27.05 -27.15 -3.04
CA GLY A 148 27.19 -28.04 -4.20
C GLY A 148 28.06 -27.56 -5.37
N GLY A 149 28.56 -26.32 -5.37
CA GLY A 149 29.35 -25.78 -6.48
C GLY A 149 30.85 -25.68 -6.17
N PHE A 150 31.64 -26.70 -6.47
CA PHE A 150 33.10 -26.54 -6.60
C PHE A 150 33.40 -25.73 -7.87
N GLY A 151 33.82 -24.47 -7.72
CA GLY A 151 34.62 -23.77 -8.75
C GLY A 151 33.92 -22.86 -9.76
N GLY A 152 32.70 -22.37 -9.51
CA GLY A 152 32.04 -21.38 -10.37
C GLY A 152 31.65 -20.12 -9.59
N GLY A 153 32.21 -18.97 -9.95
CA GLY A 153 32.12 -17.73 -9.19
C GLY A 153 30.71 -17.36 -8.74
N ASN A 154 30.59 -16.93 -7.48
CA ASN A 154 29.42 -16.25 -6.93
C ASN A 154 29.05 -15.07 -7.83
N ARG A 155 28.17 -15.30 -8.82
CA ARG A 155 27.59 -14.21 -9.59
C ARG A 155 26.81 -13.36 -8.59
N LYS A 156 27.06 -12.04 -8.63
CA LYS A 156 26.26 -11.10 -7.86
C LYS A 156 24.80 -11.29 -8.30
N PRO A 157 23.86 -11.48 -7.38
CA PRO A 157 22.44 -11.52 -7.74
C PRO A 157 22.09 -10.27 -8.55
N GLU A 158 21.40 -10.44 -9.67
CA GLU A 158 20.87 -9.32 -10.44
C GLU A 158 19.48 -8.92 -9.92
N TYR A 159 19.02 -7.72 -10.28
CA TYR A 159 17.67 -7.27 -9.89
C TYR A 159 16.57 -8.21 -10.40
N GLU A 160 16.76 -8.80 -11.59
CA GLU A 160 15.84 -9.79 -12.17
C GLU A 160 15.75 -11.06 -11.31
N ASP A 161 16.87 -11.52 -10.73
CA ASP A 161 16.89 -12.70 -9.86
C ASP A 161 16.10 -12.45 -8.56
N VAL A 162 16.23 -11.24 -7.99
CA VAL A 162 15.48 -10.82 -6.80
C VAL A 162 13.98 -10.74 -7.09
N LEU A 163 13.59 -10.15 -8.23
CA LEU A 163 12.19 -10.05 -8.62
C LEU A 163 11.56 -11.41 -8.85
N LYS A 164 12.30 -12.33 -9.50
CA LYS A 164 11.86 -13.70 -9.69
C LYS A 164 11.67 -14.43 -8.36
N GLU A 165 12.64 -14.35 -7.45
CA GLU A 165 12.54 -14.93 -6.11
C GLU A 165 11.33 -14.38 -5.34
N CYS A 166 11.09 -13.07 -5.38
CA CYS A 166 9.90 -12.45 -4.78
C CYS A 166 8.59 -13.01 -5.36
N SER A 167 8.54 -13.23 -6.67
CA SER A 167 7.35 -13.82 -7.32
C SER A 167 7.11 -15.27 -6.89
N GLU A 168 8.18 -16.06 -6.74
CA GLU A 168 8.10 -17.45 -6.29
C GLU A 168 7.64 -17.54 -4.82
N ILE A 169 8.19 -16.68 -3.96
CA ILE A 169 7.80 -16.59 -2.54
C ILE A 169 6.31 -16.24 -2.44
N ARG A 170 5.84 -15.27 -3.23
CA ARG A 170 4.41 -14.88 -3.26
C ARG A 170 3.53 -16.06 -3.68
N ASP A 171 3.84 -16.70 -4.80
CA ASP A 171 3.01 -17.77 -5.34
C ASP A 171 2.96 -19.00 -4.41
N GLU A 172 4.07 -19.34 -3.74
CA GLU A 172 4.09 -20.41 -2.73
C GLU A 172 3.31 -20.03 -1.47
N HIS A 173 3.41 -18.77 -1.03
CA HIS A 173 2.62 -18.27 0.08
C HIS A 173 1.12 -18.35 -0.23
N ASP A 174 0.70 -17.85 -1.39
CA ASP A 174 -0.71 -17.87 -1.81
C ASP A 174 -1.25 -19.30 -1.88
N ARG A 175 -0.48 -20.26 -2.44
CA ARG A 175 -0.86 -21.69 -2.42
C ARG A 175 -0.97 -22.28 -1.01
N ARG A 176 -0.22 -21.78 -0.03
CA ARG A 176 -0.36 -22.24 1.37
C ARG A 176 -1.62 -21.69 2.00
N VAL A 177 -1.94 -20.43 1.73
CA VAL A 177 -3.17 -19.80 2.19
C VAL A 177 -4.39 -20.51 1.59
N ASP A 178 -4.39 -20.75 0.28
CA ASP A 178 -5.49 -21.45 -0.40
C ASP A 178 -5.71 -22.88 0.12
N ARG A 179 -4.64 -23.57 0.56
CA ARG A 179 -4.75 -24.90 1.18
C ARG A 179 -5.28 -24.88 2.61
N ALA A 180 -5.17 -23.75 3.30
CA ALA A 180 -5.55 -23.60 4.70
C ALA A 180 -7.02 -23.17 4.89
N VAL A 181 -7.64 -22.63 3.83
CA VAL A 181 -9.08 -22.30 3.74
C VAL A 181 -9.89 -23.56 3.43
#